data_AF-A0A1Z3CHR3-F1
#
_entry.id   AF-A0A1Z3CHR3-F1
#
_cell.length_a   1.000
_cell.length_b   1.000
_cell.length_c   1.000
_cell.angle_alpha   90.00
_cell.angle_beta   90.00
_cell.angle_gamma   90.00
#
_symmetry.space_group_name_H-M   'P 1'
#
loop_
_entity.id
_entity.type
_entity.pdbx_description
1 polymer ?
#
loop_
_entity_poly.entity_id
_entity_poly.type
_entity_poly.pdbx_seq_one_letter_code
_entity_poly.pdbx_strand_id
1 'polypeptide(L)'
;MLKIKKIIEKNNYDGWIMLNLYAQVTPEPNELHKNEDFDIYLHEKNINIIKEILKNYPNADILACWGNLINKRDYLKKVCLKEIFEVTKNKCFHIGSLTEKGNPRHPLYTSFDDKLENFDINEYVKNI
;
A
#
# COMPACT_ATOMS: atom_id res chain seq x y z
N MET A 1 -13.99 -2.64 6.35
CA MET A 1 -13.36 -3.44 7.42
C MET A 1 -13.60 -4.94 7.28
N LEU A 2 -14.83 -5.41 7.03
CA LEU A 2 -15.17 -6.84 6.94
C LEU A 2 -14.37 -7.65 5.91
N LYS A 3 -13.95 -7.04 4.79
CA LYS A 3 -13.26 -7.77 3.72
C LYS A 3 -11.79 -8.10 4.04
N ILE A 4 -11.03 -7.15 4.59
CA ILE A 4 -9.66 -7.43 5.05
C ILE A 4 -9.67 -8.54 6.10
N LYS A 5 -10.60 -8.47 7.07
CA LYS A 5 -10.77 -9.50 8.10
C LYS A 5 -10.97 -10.90 7.51
N LYS A 6 -11.83 -11.04 6.49
CA LYS A 6 -12.02 -12.33 5.82
C LYS A 6 -10.78 -12.80 5.04
N ILE A 7 -10.06 -11.88 4.41
CA ILE A 7 -8.83 -12.20 3.68
C ILE A 7 -7.77 -12.77 4.63
N ILE A 8 -7.55 -12.12 5.77
CA ILE A 8 -6.54 -12.59 6.73
C ILE A 8 -6.93 -13.94 7.36
N GLU A 9 -8.21 -14.14 7.70
CA GLU A 9 -8.71 -15.40 8.28
C GLU A 9 -8.52 -16.56 7.30
N LYS A 10 -8.81 -16.35 6.01
CA LYS A 10 -8.63 -17.36 4.96
C LYS A 10 -7.16 -17.71 4.70
N ASN A 11 -6.24 -16.80 4.99
CA ASN A 11 -4.80 -16.98 4.74
C ASN A 11 -4.00 -17.24 6.04
N ASN A 12 -4.67 -17.57 7.16
CA ASN A 12 -4.07 -17.92 8.44
C ASN A 12 -3.18 -16.82 9.08
N TYR A 13 -3.51 -15.55 8.86
CA TYR A 13 -2.89 -14.45 9.60
C TYR A 13 -3.67 -14.16 10.90
N ASP A 14 -2.95 -13.77 11.94
CA ASP A 14 -3.49 -13.46 13.27
C ASP A 14 -3.95 -12.00 13.43
N GLY A 15 -3.52 -11.11 12.53
CA GLY A 15 -3.85 -9.70 12.56
C GLY A 15 -3.39 -8.93 11.33
N TRP A 16 -3.61 -7.62 11.34
CA TRP A 16 -3.13 -6.71 10.30
C TRP A 16 -2.92 -5.30 10.85
N ILE A 17 -2.07 -4.54 10.16
CA ILE A 17 -1.88 -3.11 10.37
C ILE A 17 -2.12 -2.41 9.03
N MET A 18 -2.92 -1.35 9.03
CA MET A 18 -3.15 -0.55 7.82
C MET A 18 -2.07 0.53 7.73
N LEU A 19 -1.29 0.51 6.65
CA LEU A 19 -0.29 1.53 6.35
C LEU A 19 -0.82 2.43 5.24
N ASN A 20 -0.65 3.75 5.40
CA ASN A 20 -0.99 4.71 4.37
C ASN A 20 0.25 5.03 3.53
N LEU A 21 0.07 5.23 2.22
CA LEU A 21 1.12 5.74 1.35
C LEU A 21 1.56 7.15 1.77
N TYR A 22 0.59 8.00 2.12
CA TYR A 22 0.82 9.35 2.61
C TYR A 22 -0.04 9.61 3.84
N ALA A 23 0.49 10.29 4.84
CA ALA A 23 -0.16 10.39 6.15
C ALA A 23 -1.37 11.35 6.21
N GLN A 24 -1.60 12.17 5.17
CA GLN A 24 -2.82 12.97 5.09
C GLN A 24 -4.04 12.06 4.88
N VAL A 25 -5.02 12.16 5.78
CA VAL A 25 -6.27 11.41 5.69
C VAL A 25 -7.35 12.28 5.08
N THR A 26 -7.94 11.85 3.97
CA THR A 26 -9.14 12.45 3.38
C THR A 26 -10.01 11.38 2.71
N PRO A 27 -11.34 11.46 2.83
CA PRO A 27 -12.26 10.62 2.05
C PRO A 27 -12.31 11.02 0.58
N GLU A 28 -11.87 12.23 0.23
CA GLU A 28 -11.92 12.81 -1.12
C GLU A 28 -10.51 12.92 -1.71
N PRO A 29 -10.13 12.06 -2.68
CA PRO A 29 -8.78 12.09 -3.27
C PRO A 29 -8.38 13.42 -3.93
N ASN A 30 -9.36 14.28 -4.23
CA ASN A 30 -9.12 15.62 -4.75
C ASN A 30 -8.57 16.58 -3.70
N GLU A 31 -8.82 16.33 -2.42
CA GLU A 31 -8.39 17.16 -1.29
C GLU A 31 -7.01 16.79 -0.74
N LEU A 32 -6.41 15.71 -1.27
CA LEU A 32 -5.00 15.46 -1.05
C LEU A 32 -4.20 16.69 -1.47
N HIS A 33 -3.15 17.02 -0.70
CA HIS A 33 -2.18 18.06 -1.06
C HIS A 33 -1.86 17.96 -2.54
N LYS A 34 -1.83 19.10 -3.22
CA LYS A 34 -1.39 19.12 -4.60
C LYS A 34 0.11 18.81 -4.63
N ASN A 35 0.66 18.57 -5.82
CA ASN A 35 2.07 18.19 -5.93
C ASN A 35 2.99 19.29 -5.38
N GLU A 36 2.62 20.56 -5.59
CA GLU A 36 3.29 21.75 -5.07
C GLU A 36 3.20 21.90 -3.54
N ASP A 37 2.19 21.29 -2.92
CA ASP A 37 1.93 21.37 -1.47
C ASP A 37 2.37 20.10 -0.73
N PHE A 38 3.20 19.26 -1.37
CA PHE A 38 3.67 18.02 -0.75
C PHE A 38 4.46 18.31 0.54
N ASP A 39 3.87 17.92 1.67
CA ASP A 39 4.50 18.06 2.98
C ASP A 39 5.50 16.92 3.22
N ILE A 40 6.79 17.26 3.06
CA ILE A 40 7.91 16.36 3.27
C ILE A 40 8.03 15.89 4.73
N TYR A 41 7.74 16.75 5.70
CA TYR A 41 7.84 16.40 7.12
C TYR A 41 6.77 15.38 7.51
N LEU A 42 5.57 15.53 6.95
CA LEU A 42 4.49 14.56 7.13
C LEU A 42 4.86 13.20 6.51
N HIS A 43 5.50 13.21 5.34
CA HIS A 43 6.01 12.00 4.69
C HIS A 43 7.13 11.32 5.49
N GLU A 44 8.15 12.06 5.94
CA GLU A 44 9.24 11.53 6.77
C GLU A 44 8.73 10.90 8.07
N LYS A 45 7.76 11.55 8.72
CA LYS A 45 7.11 11.01 9.92
C LYS A 45 6.39 9.69 9.62
N ASN A 46 5.69 9.60 8.49
CA ASN A 46 5.03 8.37 8.06
C ASN A 46 6.05 7.24 7.84
N ILE A 47 7.16 7.53 7.14
CA ILE A 47 8.23 6.56 6.90
C ILE A 47 8.85 6.07 8.21
N ASN A 48 9.09 6.95 9.18
CA ASN A 48 9.64 6.55 10.48
C ASN A 48 8.72 5.60 11.24
N ILE A 49 7.40 5.87 11.24
CA ILE A 49 6.41 4.98 11.85
C ILE A 49 6.38 3.62 11.12
N ILE A 50 6.43 3.62 9.78
CA ILE A 50 6.46 2.39 8.99
C ILE A 50 7.71 1.56 9.34
N LYS A 51 8.89 2.19 9.44
CA LYS A 51 10.13 1.51 9.86
C LYS A 51 10.00 0.86 11.24
N GLU A 52 9.39 1.56 12.20
CA GLU A 52 9.17 1.03 13.56
C GLU A 52 8.22 -0.18 13.54
N ILE A 53 7.13 -0.11 12.77
CA ILE A 53 6.18 -1.22 12.62
C ILE A 53 6.89 -2.43 11.99
N LEU A 54 7.61 -2.24 10.89
CA LEU A 54 8.33 -3.34 10.22
C LEU A 54 9.42 -3.95 11.11
N LYS A 55 10.06 -3.15 11.98
CA LYS A 55 11.01 -3.65 12.97
C LYS A 55 10.34 -4.53 14.03
N ASN A 56 9.12 -4.18 14.45
CA ASN A 56 8.37 -4.96 15.44
C ASN A 56 7.75 -6.23 14.83
N TYR A 57 7.48 -6.24 13.53
CA TYR A 57 6.87 -7.35 12.80
C TYR A 57 7.71 -7.78 11.58
N PRO A 58 8.96 -8.24 11.78
CA PRO A 58 9.91 -8.49 10.68
C PRO A 58 9.48 -9.62 9.73
N ASN A 59 8.59 -10.51 10.19
CA ASN A 59 8.08 -11.65 9.41
C ASN A 59 6.68 -11.40 8.83
N ALA A 60 6.11 -10.20 8.99
CA ALA A 60 4.80 -9.90 8.42
C ALA A 60 4.87 -9.86 6.90
N ASP A 61 3.80 -10.30 6.23
CA ASP A 61 3.64 -10.11 4.79
C ASP A 61 2.96 -8.76 4.52
N ILE A 62 3.31 -8.14 3.39
CA ILE A 62 2.76 -6.85 2.99
C ILE A 62 1.70 -7.07 1.92
N LEU A 63 0.52 -6.51 2.16
CA LEU A 63 -0.60 -6.56 1.23
C LEU A 63 -0.78 -5.20 0.53
N ALA A 64 -0.44 -5.15 -0.75
CA ALA A 64 -0.58 -3.98 -1.60
C ALA A 64 -2.04 -3.79 -2.06
N CYS A 65 -2.61 -2.59 -1.89
CA CYS A 65 -4.07 -2.35 -2.00
C CYS A 65 -4.47 -0.94 -2.51
N TRP A 66 -3.59 -0.18 -3.16
CA TRP A 66 -3.85 1.25 -3.42
C TRP A 66 -4.72 1.56 -4.65
N GLY A 67 -4.94 0.59 -5.55
CA GLY A 67 -5.74 0.77 -6.76
C GLY A 67 -5.23 1.90 -7.68
N ASN A 68 -6.11 2.43 -8.53
CA ASN A 68 -5.71 3.44 -9.50
C ASN A 68 -5.59 4.86 -8.92
N LEU A 69 -6.01 5.08 -7.67
CA LEU A 69 -5.92 6.39 -7.00
C LEU A 69 -4.48 6.82 -6.74
N ILE A 70 -3.52 5.90 -6.75
CA ILE A 70 -2.09 6.24 -6.68
C ILE A 70 -1.64 7.16 -7.83
N ASN A 71 -2.37 7.17 -8.96
CA ASN A 71 -2.09 8.07 -10.09
C ASN A 71 -2.61 9.50 -9.87
N LYS A 72 -3.24 9.80 -8.73
CA LYS A 72 -3.89 11.09 -8.48
C LYS A 72 -2.91 12.21 -8.18
N ARG A 73 -1.73 11.86 -7.64
CA ARG A 73 -0.64 12.75 -7.26
C ARG A 73 0.68 12.08 -7.59
N ASP A 74 1.63 12.85 -8.08
CA ASP A 74 2.93 12.34 -8.51
C ASP A 74 3.76 11.85 -7.32
N TYR A 75 3.70 12.56 -6.19
CA TYR A 75 4.46 12.22 -4.99
C TYR A 75 4.07 10.84 -4.43
N LEU A 76 2.81 10.39 -4.62
CA LEU A 76 2.37 9.08 -4.13
C LEU A 76 3.20 7.95 -4.73
N LYS A 77 3.51 8.03 -6.03
CA LYS A 77 4.35 7.04 -6.72
C LYS A 77 5.84 7.35 -6.58
N LYS A 78 6.23 8.58 -6.96
CA LYS A 78 7.62 8.95 -7.19
C LYS A 78 8.43 9.07 -5.90
N VAL A 79 7.75 9.34 -4.78
CA VAL A 79 8.38 9.56 -3.47
C VAL A 79 7.84 8.56 -2.46
N CYS A 80 6.56 8.65 -2.10
CA CYS A 80 5.99 7.89 -1.00
C CYS A 80 6.11 6.39 -1.16
N LEU A 81 5.60 5.85 -2.26
CA LEU A 81 5.62 4.41 -2.51
C LEU A 81 7.07 3.88 -2.58
N LYS A 82 7.93 4.60 -3.31
CA LYS A 82 9.33 4.22 -3.50
C LYS A 82 10.04 4.09 -2.15
N GLU A 83 9.94 5.10 -1.28
CA GLU A 83 10.61 5.08 0.02
C GLU A 83 10.01 4.06 1.00
N ILE A 84 8.69 3.84 0.97
CA ILE A 84 8.06 2.77 1.77
C ILE A 84 8.68 1.41 1.40
N PHE A 85 8.93 1.17 0.11
CA PHE A 85 9.49 -0.10 -0.34
C PHE A 85 11.00 -0.22 -0.16
N GLU A 86 11.75 0.87 -0.22
CA GLU A 86 13.17 0.86 0.16
C GLU A 86 13.38 0.40 1.61
N VAL A 87 12.40 0.67 2.49
CA VAL A 87 12.44 0.25 3.90
C VAL A 87 11.73 -1.08 4.15
N THR A 88 11.01 -1.62 3.15
CA THR A 88 10.28 -2.88 3.23
C THR A 88 11.13 -4.01 2.66
N LYS A 89 11.48 -5.01 3.47
CA LYS A 89 12.18 -6.23 3.02
C LYS A 89 11.28 -7.46 2.94
N ASN A 90 10.02 -7.26 3.28
CA ASN A 90 9.00 -8.27 3.44
C ASN A 90 8.44 -8.71 2.10
N LYS A 91 7.87 -9.92 2.05
CA LYS A 91 7.17 -10.39 0.86
C LYS A 91 5.95 -9.50 0.63
N CYS A 92 5.74 -9.13 -0.62
CA CYS A 92 4.62 -8.29 -1.02
C CYS A 92 3.61 -9.15 -1.80
N PHE A 93 2.34 -8.92 -1.57
CA PHE A 93 1.23 -9.60 -2.22
C PHE A 93 0.18 -8.62 -2.72
N HIS A 94 -0.60 -9.03 -3.71
CA HIS A 94 -1.83 -8.38 -4.12
C HIS A 94 -3.00 -9.37 -4.12
N ILE A 95 -4.22 -8.86 -4.19
CA ILE A 95 -5.45 -9.68 -4.17
C ILE A 95 -5.94 -9.86 -5.61
N GLY A 96 -5.98 -11.10 -6.08
CA GLY A 96 -6.44 -11.45 -7.43
C GLY A 96 -5.70 -10.68 -8.52
N SER A 97 -6.35 -10.40 -9.64
CA SER A 97 -5.71 -9.67 -10.74
C SER A 97 -5.38 -8.20 -10.42
N LEU A 98 -4.34 -7.65 -11.04
CA LEU A 98 -4.08 -6.21 -11.05
C LEU A 98 -5.18 -5.44 -11.82
N THR A 99 -5.21 -4.11 -11.67
CA THR A 99 -6.03 -3.25 -12.55
C THR A 99 -5.45 -3.24 -13.96
N GLU A 100 -6.22 -2.76 -14.94
CA GLU A 100 -5.74 -2.54 -16.32
C GLU A 100 -4.51 -1.61 -16.40
N LYS A 101 -4.31 -0.77 -15.37
CA LYS A 101 -3.14 0.11 -15.23
C LYS A 101 -2.00 -0.54 -14.43
N GLY A 102 -2.05 -1.85 -14.20
CA GLY A 102 -1.03 -2.60 -13.45
C GLY A 102 -1.01 -2.35 -11.95
N ASN A 103 -2.01 -1.69 -11.36
CA ASN A 103 -2.01 -1.38 -9.93
C ASN A 103 -2.66 -2.51 -9.11
N PRO A 104 -2.19 -2.83 -7.90
CA PRO A 104 -2.85 -3.77 -7.01
C PRO A 104 -4.23 -3.24 -6.61
N ARG A 105 -5.27 -4.07 -6.74
CA ARG A 105 -6.65 -3.66 -6.54
C ARG A 105 -6.93 -3.28 -5.09
N HIS A 106 -7.76 -2.26 -4.91
CA HIS A 106 -8.32 -1.98 -3.59
C HIS A 106 -9.28 -3.11 -3.21
N PRO A 107 -9.27 -3.62 -1.95
CA PRO A 107 -10.08 -4.77 -1.54
C PRO A 107 -11.57 -4.61 -1.85
N LEU A 108 -12.10 -3.38 -1.82
CA LEU A 108 -13.51 -3.13 -2.17
C LEU A 108 -13.89 -3.74 -3.53
N TYR A 109 -12.96 -3.75 -4.50
CA TYR A 109 -13.18 -4.19 -5.88
C TYR A 109 -12.67 -5.62 -6.18
N THR A 110 -12.40 -6.43 -5.17
CA THR A 110 -11.96 -7.83 -5.31
C THR A 110 -13.04 -8.81 -4.84
N SER A 111 -12.98 -10.07 -5.26
CA SER A 111 -13.84 -11.13 -4.72
C SER A 111 -13.31 -11.62 -3.37
N PHE A 112 -14.16 -12.29 -2.58
CA PHE A 112 -13.72 -13.04 -1.40
C PHE A 112 -12.97 -14.32 -1.78
N ASP A 113 -13.20 -14.82 -2.99
CA ASP A 113 -12.56 -16.04 -3.50
C ASP A 113 -11.18 -15.79 -4.07
N ASP A 114 -10.85 -14.52 -4.36
CA ASP A 114 -9.54 -14.12 -4.86
C ASP A 114 -8.44 -14.55 -3.88
N LYS A 115 -7.32 -14.98 -4.47
CA LYS A 115 -6.14 -15.44 -3.74
C LYS A 115 -5.15 -14.30 -3.59
N LEU A 116 -4.24 -14.46 -2.63
CA LEU A 116 -3.05 -13.64 -2.55
C LEU A 116 -2.04 -14.12 -3.59
N GLU A 117 -1.58 -13.20 -4.42
CA GLU A 117 -0.60 -13.44 -5.47
C GLU A 117 0.66 -12.62 -5.18
N ASN A 118 1.83 -13.17 -5.52
CA ASN A 118 3.10 -12.50 -5.26
C ASN A 118 3.18 -11.20 -6.08
N PHE A 119 3.48 -10.11 -5.40
CA PHE A 119 3.64 -8.80 -6.02
C PHE A 119 5.12 -8.47 -6.15
N ASP A 120 5.66 -8.52 -7.37
CA ASP A 120 7.02 -8.06 -7.62
C ASP A 120 7.05 -6.53 -7.60
N ILE A 121 7.32 -6.01 -6.40
CA ILE A 121 7.36 -4.58 -6.20
C ILE A 121 8.58 -3.92 -6.87
N ASN A 122 9.68 -4.65 -6.99
CA ASN A 122 10.89 -4.12 -7.62
C ASN A 122 10.65 -3.91 -9.12
N GLU A 123 9.93 -4.83 -9.76
CA GLU A 123 9.46 -4.66 -11.13
C GLU A 123 8.45 -3.51 -11.24
N TYR A 124 7.46 -3.47 -10.34
CA TYR A 124 6.44 -2.42 -10.36
C TYR A 124 7.05 -1.01 -10.21
N VAL A 125 7.98 -0.81 -9.26
CA VAL A 125 8.62 0.49 -9.01
C VAL A 125 9.52 0.94 -10.17
N LYS A 126 10.10 0.02 -10.94
CA LYS A 126 10.86 0.35 -12.16
C LYS A 126 9.98 0.90 -13.29
N ASN A 127 8.70 0.56 -13.29
CA ASN A 127 7.76 0.81 -14.38
C ASN A 127 6.76 1.94 -14.09
N ILE A 128 6.95 2.72 -13.03
CA ILE A 128 6.05 3.81 -12.60
C ILE A 128 6.68 5.19 -12.60
#